data_AF-A0A7W0IXG4-F1
#
_entry.id   AF-A0A7W0IXG4-F1
#
_cell.length_a   1.000
_cell.length_b   1.000
_cell.length_c   1.000
_cell.angle_alpha   90.00
_cell.angle_beta   90.00
_cell.angle_gamma   90.00
#
_symmetry.space_group_name_H-M   'P 1'
#
loop_
_entity.id
_entity.type
_entity.pdbx_description
1 polymer ?
#
loop_
_entity_poly.entity_id
_entity_poly.type
_entity_poly.pdbx_seq_one_letter_code
_entity_poly.pdbx_strand_id
1 'polypeptide(L)' 'MTINLQNMTTKEKLMTMELLWDDLCKNQINFASPGWHEKVLIGREKAVADGKDEFEDWEDAKNEILNRIK' A
#
# COMPACT_ATOMS: atom_id res chain seq x y z
N MET A 1 25.44 2.10 -10.92
CA MET A 1 24.75 2.93 -11.93
C MET A 1 23.85 3.90 -11.19
N THR A 2 23.88 5.19 -11.54
CA THR A 2 23.09 6.22 -10.88
C THR A 2 21.91 6.57 -11.77
N ILE A 3 20.68 6.41 -11.29
CA ILE A 3 19.49 6.84 -12.02
C ILE A 3 19.36 8.36 -11.85
N ASN A 4 19.48 9.12 -12.93
CA ASN A 4 19.25 10.56 -12.89
C ASN A 4 17.75 10.87 -13.00
N LEU A 5 17.08 10.92 -11.85
CA LEU A 5 15.66 11.23 -11.75
C LEU A 5 15.31 12.64 -12.25
N GLN A 6 16.25 13.59 -12.24
CA GLN A 6 15.94 14.98 -12.65
C GLN A 6 15.68 15.08 -14.15
N ASN A 7 16.24 14.18 -14.96
CA ASN A 7 16.05 14.17 -16.40
C ASN A 7 14.82 13.37 -16.85
N MET A 8 14.13 12.71 -15.92
CA MET A 8 12.93 11.93 -16.23
C MET A 8 11.68 12.79 -16.19
N THR A 9 10.82 12.62 -17.19
CA THR A 9 9.43 13.04 -17.14
C THR A 9 8.69 12.36 -15.98
N THR A 10 7.56 12.94 -15.56
CA THR A 10 6.71 12.31 -14.54
C THR A 10 6.28 10.89 -14.93
N LYS A 11 5.97 10.66 -16.21
CA LYS A 11 5.60 9.34 -16.72
C LYS A 11 6.74 8.33 -16.53
N GLU A 12 7.97 8.69 -16.88
CA GLU A 12 9.14 7.83 -16.73
C GLU A 12 9.46 7.53 -15.27
N LYS A 13 9.28 8.50 -14.37
CA LYS A 13 9.43 8.28 -12.92
C LYS A 13 8.42 7.26 -12.40
N LEU A 14 7.15 7.41 -12.78
CA LEU A 14 6.09 6.48 -12.37
C LEU A 14 6.38 5.07 -12.91
N MET A 15 6.72 4.94 -14.19
CA MET A 15 7.09 3.65 -14.77
C MET A 15 8.30 3.02 -14.08
N THR A 16 9.31 3.82 -13.73
CA THR A 16 10.49 3.34 -12.99
C THR A 16 10.10 2.85 -11.61
N MET A 17 9.21 3.56 -10.91
CA MET A 17 8.68 3.16 -9.61
C MET A 17 7.95 1.82 -9.68
N GLU A 18 7.08 1.62 -10.69
CA GLU A 18 6.36 0.36 -10.91
C GLU A 18 7.30 -0.81 -11.20
N LEU A 19 8.31 -0.60 -12.06
CA LEU A 19 9.30 -1.63 -12.38
C LEU A 19 10.13 -2.03 -11.14
N LEU A 20 10.53 -1.06 -10.33
CA LEU A 20 11.22 -1.33 -9.07
C LEU A 20 10.32 -2.08 -8.09
N TRP A 21 9.05 -1.68 -7.99
CA TRP A 21 8.09 -2.32 -7.11
C TRP A 21 7.82 -3.78 -7.50
N ASP A 22 7.59 -4.05 -8.78
CA ASP A 22 7.38 -5.39 -9.32
C ASP A 22 8.59 -6.31 -9.08
N ASP A 23 9.82 -5.80 -9.26
CA ASP A 23 11.05 -6.56 -8.98
C ASP A 23 11.20 -6.90 -7.47
N LEU A 24 10.91 -5.93 -6.59
CA LEU A 24 10.91 -6.14 -5.14
C LEU A 24 9.85 -7.16 -4.69
N CYS A 25 8.69 -7.21 -5.36
CA CYS A 25 7.65 -8.19 -5.05
C CYS A 25 8.04 -9.62 -5.49
N LYS A 26 8.75 -9.75 -6.61
CA LYS A 26 9.20 -11.06 -7.14
C LYS A 26 10.28 -11.69 -6.29
N ASN A 27 11.21 -10.86 -5.82
CA ASN A 27 12.24 -11.28 -4.90
C ASN A 27 11.81 -10.87 -3.50
N GLN A 28 10.99 -11.72 -2.83
CA GLN A 28 10.81 -11.65 -1.37
C GLN A 28 12.16 -11.92 -0.68
N ILE A 29 13.10 -10.99 -0.84
CA ILE A 29 14.33 -10.86 -0.09
C ILE A 29 13.87 -10.81 1.37
N ASN A 30 14.65 -11.44 2.26
CA ASN A 30 14.49 -11.55 3.72
C ASN A 30 14.27 -10.21 4.43
N PHE A 31 13.21 -9.48 4.09
CA PHE A 31 12.81 -8.24 4.70
C PHE A 31 11.75 -8.59 5.72
N ALA A 32 12.19 -8.75 6.96
CA ALA A 32 11.27 -8.89 8.07
C ALA A 32 10.41 -7.64 8.14
N SER A 33 9.09 -7.83 8.14
CA SER A 33 8.17 -6.72 8.40
C SER A 33 8.55 -6.06 9.73
N PRO A 34 8.56 -4.72 9.82
CA PRO A 34 8.80 -4.03 11.07
C PRO A 34 7.87 -4.55 12.17
N GLY A 35 8.38 -4.75 13.40
CA GLY A 35 7.59 -5.36 14.50
C GLY A 35 6.33 -4.59 14.91
N TRP A 36 6.16 -3.33 14.46
CA TRP A 36 4.91 -2.60 14.66
C TRP A 36 3.78 -3.08 13.74
N HIS A 37 4.10 -3.70 12.58
CA HIS A 37 3.09 -4.23 11.65
C HIS A 37 2.24 -5.31 12.34
N GLU A 38 2.89 -6.24 13.04
CA GLU A 38 2.21 -7.29 13.80
C GLU A 38 1.26 -6.72 14.85
N LYS A 39 1.73 -5.73 15.62
CA LYS A 39 0.90 -5.08 16.65
C LYS A 39 -0.35 -4.42 16.06
N VAL A 40 -0.20 -3.76 14.90
CA VAL A 40 -1.34 -3.14 14.20
C VAL A 40 -2.29 -4.21 13.66
N LEU A 41 -1.75 -5.28 13.07
CA LEU A 41 -2.56 -6.38 12.54
C LEU A 41 -3.40 -7.03 13.65
N ILE A 42 -2.77 -7.42 14.77
CA ILE A 42 -3.46 -8.00 15.93
C ILE A 42 -4.56 -7.05 16.45
N GLY A 43 -4.26 -5.75 16.52
CA GLY A 43 -5.25 -4.75 16.94
C GLY A 43 -6.48 -4.70 16.03
N ARG A 44 -6.27 -4.75 14.71
CA ARG A 44 -7.36 -4.75 13.71
C ARG A 44 -8.16 -6.04 13.72
N GLU A 45 -7.48 -7.19 13.78
CA GLU A 45 -8.14 -8.49 13.88
C GLU A 45 -9.04 -8.57 15.12
N LYS A 46 -8.55 -8.06 16.26
CA LYS A 46 -9.35 -7.96 17.47
C LYS A 46 -10.54 -7.01 17.31
N ALA A 47 -10.37 -5.85 16.67
CA ALA A 47 -11.47 -4.92 16.45
C ALA A 47 -12.58 -5.53 15.60
N VAL A 48 -12.23 -6.29 14.55
CA VAL A 48 -13.19 -7.04 13.74
C VAL A 48 -13.88 -8.13 14.57
N ALA A 49 -13.13 -8.91 15.34
CA ALA A 49 -13.69 -9.95 16.20
C ALA A 49 -14.64 -9.39 17.29
N ASP A 50 -14.33 -8.19 17.81
CA ASP A 50 -15.14 -7.48 18.79
C ASP A 50 -16.35 -6.74 18.13
N GLY A 51 -16.49 -6.78 16.80
CA GLY A 51 -17.55 -6.09 16.05
C GLY A 51 -17.41 -4.56 16.00
N LYS A 52 -16.21 -4.03 16.23
CA LYS A 52 -15.90 -2.59 16.19
C LYS A 52 -15.47 -2.12 14.80
N ASP A 53 -14.89 -3.02 14.02
CA ASP A 53 -14.51 -2.81 12.63
C ASP A 53 -15.18 -3.88 11.75
N GLU A 54 -15.39 -3.58 10.48
CA GLU A 54 -15.93 -4.51 9.49
C GLU A 54 -15.16 -4.40 8.17
N PHE A 55 -15.28 -5.44 7.35
CA PHE A 55 -14.78 -5.41 5.98
C PHE A 55 -15.81 -4.71 5.09
N GLU A 56 -15.34 -3.74 4.31
CA GLU A 56 -16.15 -3.04 3.32
C GLU A 56 -15.71 -3.46 1.91
N ASP A 57 -16.65 -3.47 0.97
CA ASP A 57 -16.31 -3.60 -0.44
C ASP A 57 -15.48 -2.41 -0.90
N TRP A 58 -14.46 -2.68 -1.71
CA TRP A 58 -13.51 -1.66 -2.13
C TRP A 58 -14.13 -0.59 -3.04
N GLU A 59 -15.06 -0.96 -3.91
CA GLU A 59 -15.73 0.01 -4.78
C GLU A 59 -16.72 0.86 -3.99
N ASP A 60 -17.38 0.29 -2.98
CA ASP A 60 -18.25 1.05 -2.07
C ASP A 60 -17.44 2.08 -1.27
N ALA A 61 -16.33 1.66 -0.66
CA ALA A 61 -15.43 2.54 0.10
C ALA A 61 -14.91 3.70 -0.77
N LYS A 62 -14.48 3.41 -2.00
CA LYS A 62 -14.05 4.44 -2.97
C LYS A 62 -15.15 5.44 -3.29
N ASN A 63 -16.35 4.95 -3.57
CA ASN A 63 -17.50 5.79 -3.90
C ASN A 63 -17.85 6.70 -2.73
N GLU A 64 -17.80 6.19 -1.50
CA GLU A 64 -18.04 6.97 -0.30
C GLU A 64 -17.00 8.09 -0.13
N ILE A 65 -15.71 7.77 -0.23
CA ILE A 65 -14.62 8.76 -0.16
C ILE A 65 -14.79 9.83 -1.22
N LEU A 66 -15.08 9.43 -2.47
CA LEU A 66 -15.29 10.37 -3.58
C LEU A 66 -16.48 11.30 -3.31
N ASN A 67 -17.57 10.78 -2.76
CA ASN A 67 -18.75 11.57 -2.43
C ASN A 67 -18.51 12.54 -1.28
N ARG A 68 -17.63 12.20 -0.32
CA ARG A 68 -17.26 13.09 0.81
C ARG A 68 -16.34 14.25 0.40
N ILE A 69 -15.66 14.15 -0.74
CA ILE A 69 -14.72 15.16 -1.25
C ILE A 69 -15.38 16.11 -2.27
N LYS A 70 -16.54 15.73 -2.81
CA LYS A 70 -17.35 16.60 -3.68
C LYS A 70 -18.14 17.63 -2.86
#